data_AF-A0A840E4N1-F1
#
_entry.id   AF-A0A840E4N1-F1
#
_cell.length_a   1.000
_cell.length_b   1.000
_cell.length_c   1.000
_cell.angle_alpha   90.00
_cell.angle_beta   90.00
_cell.angle_gamma   90.00
#
_symmetry.space_group_name_H-M   'P 1'
#
loop_
_entity.id
_entity.type
_entity.pdbx_description
1 polymer ?
#
loop_
_entity_poly.entity_id
_entity_poly.type
_entity_poly.pdbx_seq_one_letter_code
_entity_poly.pdbx_strand_id
1 'polypeptide(L)' 'MMNITIEIASVPDRENLVAEIWAGDKMIAEITQEDEVEIQFFVKDEGAVYPLQERVASRNQ' A
#
# COMPACT_ATOMS: atom_id res chain seq x y z
N MET A 1 8.98 20.23 3.73
CA MET A 1 9.00 18.84 4.21
C MET A 1 7.73 18.18 3.69
N MET A 2 7.80 17.02 3.04
CA MET A 2 6.60 16.28 2.64
C MET A 2 6.25 15.32 3.78
N ASN A 3 5.00 15.38 4.27
CA ASN A 3 4.52 14.49 5.31
C ASN A 3 3.90 13.26 4.65
N ILE A 4 4.27 12.08 5.14
CA ILE A 4 3.65 10.81 4.77
C ILE A 4 2.79 10.36 5.95
N THR A 5 1.53 10.04 5.66
CA THR A 5 0.58 9.51 6.63
C THR A 5 0.23 8.09 6.24
N ILE A 6 0.20 7.19 7.21
CA ILE A 6 -0.31 5.83 7.04
C ILE A 6 -1.57 5.72 7.88
N GLU A 7 -2.67 5.39 7.24
CA GLU A 7 -3.96 5.21 7.89
C GLU A 7 -4.30 3.73 7.86
N ILE A 8 -4.48 3.11 9.03
CA ILE A 8 -4.96 1.73 9.12
C ILE A 8 -6.46 1.78 8.81
N ALA A 9 -6.87 1.11 7.75
CA ALA A 9 -8.27 1.03 7.38
C ALA A 9 -9.00 0.18 8.44
N SER A 10 -9.86 0.81 9.25
CA SER A 10 -10.78 0.05 10.11
C SER A 10 -11.97 -0.39 9.25
N VAL A 11 -12.02 -1.67 8.89
CA VAL A 11 -13.10 -2.30 8.11
C VAL A 11 -14.50 -1.96 8.66
N PRO A 12 -15.53 -1.70 7.82
CA PRO A 12 -15.91 -2.59 6.69
C PRO A 12 -16.16 -1.90 5.33
N ASP A 13 -15.71 -0.68 5.08
CA ASP A 13 -16.15 0.04 3.85
C ASP A 13 -15.53 -0.49 2.54
N ARG A 14 -14.46 -1.31 2.61
CA ARG A 14 -13.85 -1.97 1.45
C ARG A 14 -13.36 -3.37 1.81
N GLU A 15 -13.74 -4.38 1.03
CA GLU A 15 -13.23 -5.73 1.20
C GLU A 15 -11.70 -5.73 1.07
N ASN A 16 -11.02 -6.39 2.00
CA ASN A 16 -9.59 -6.69 1.96
C ASN A 16 -8.62 -5.50 2.07
N LEU A 17 -9.07 -4.25 2.28
CA LEU A 17 -8.20 -3.09 2.49
C LEU A 17 -7.68 -3.04 3.95
N VAL A 18 -6.36 -2.98 4.12
CA VAL A 18 -5.67 -2.98 5.42
C VAL A 18 -5.18 -1.59 5.80
N ALA A 19 -4.59 -0.86 4.85
CA ALA A 19 -4.06 0.46 5.09
C ALA A 19 -3.96 1.30 3.82
N GLU A 20 -4.05 2.61 3.99
CA GLU A 20 -3.83 3.60 2.94
C GLU A 20 -2.60 4.43 3.29
N ILE A 21 -1.81 4.79 2.26
CA ILE A 21 -0.59 5.58 2.40
C ILE A 21 -0.78 6.87 1.62
N TRP A 22 -0.72 7.99 2.33
CA TRP A 22 -1.04 9.32 1.84
C TRP A 22 0.18 10.25 1.89
N ALA A 23 0.31 11.11 0.88
CA ALA A 23 1.26 12.22 0.81
C ALA A 23 0.49 13.54 0.66
N GLY A 24 0.26 14.23 1.78
CA GLY A 24 -0.75 15.28 1.84
C GLY A 24 -2.13 14.71 1.52
N ASP A 25 -2.87 15.34 0.60
CA ASP A 25 -4.22 14.91 0.19
C ASP A 25 -4.21 13.87 -0.94
N LYS A 26 -3.03 13.31 -1.28
CA LYS A 26 -2.89 12.34 -2.36
C LYS A 26 -2.56 10.96 -1.81
N MET A 27 -3.44 9.98 -2.06
CA MET A 27 -3.12 8.57 -1.84
C MET A 27 -2.06 8.12 -2.84
N ILE A 28 -0.96 7.58 -2.33
CA ILE A 28 0.19 7.12 -3.12
C ILE A 28 0.36 5.62 -3.09
N ALA A 29 -0.24 4.94 -2.12
CA ALA A 29 -0.32 3.50 -2.09
C ALA A 29 -1.46 3.00 -1.20
N GLU A 30 -1.85 1.76 -1.40
CA GLU A 30 -2.73 1.02 -0.51
C GLU A 30 -2.15 -0.37 -0.25
N ILE A 31 -2.46 -0.92 0.93
CA ILE A 31 -2.11 -2.27 1.33
C ILE A 31 -3.41 -3.06 1.44
N THR A 32 -3.47 -4.16 0.70
CA THR A 32 -4.60 -5.09 0.72
C THR A 32 -4.14 -6.44 1.28
N GLN A 33 -5.09 -7.20 1.80
CA GLN A 33 -4.89 -8.57 2.26
C GLN A 33 -6.09 -9.40 1.84
N GLU A 34 -5.95 -10.09 0.70
CA GLU A 34 -6.84 -11.18 0.29
C GLU A 34 -6.23 -12.51 0.78
N ASP A 35 -5.62 -13.30 -0.11
CA ASP A 35 -4.83 -14.49 0.23
C ASP A 35 -3.42 -14.14 0.71
N GLU A 36 -2.83 -13.06 0.17
CA GLU A 36 -1.51 -12.54 0.52
C GLU A 36 -1.57 -11.02 0.78
N VAL A 37 -0.58 -10.50 1.50
CA VAL A 37 -0.44 -9.06 1.75
C VAL A 37 0.23 -8.38 0.56
N GLU A 38 -0.48 -7.50 -0.12
CA GLU A 38 0.01 -6.80 -1.30
C GLU A 38 0.09 -5.28 -1.05
N ILE A 39 1.01 -4.60 -1.73
CA ILE A 39 1.02 -3.14 -1.78
C ILE A 39 0.88 -2.68 -3.23
N GLN A 40 -0.06 -1.78 -3.48
CA GLN A 40 -0.21 -1.12 -4.76
C GLN A 40 0.26 0.33 -4.65
N PHE A 41 1.11 0.77 -5.57
CA PHE A 41 1.58 2.17 -5.63
C PHE A 41 0.91 2.92 -6.78
N PHE A 42 0.40 4.11 -6.48
CA PHE A 42 -0.22 5.04 -7.43
C PHE A 42 0.79 6.14 -7.80
N VAL A 43 1.85 5.75 -8.52
CA VAL A 43 2.77 6.72 -9.12
C VAL A 43 2.08 7.35 -10.33
N LYS A 44 2.27 8.66 -10.53
CA LYS A 44 1.57 9.43 -11.58
C LYS A 44 1.70 8.68 -12.93
N ASP A 45 0.54 8.21 -13.38
CA ASP A 45 0.18 7.67 -14.71
C ASP A 45 0.08 6.15 -14.90
N GLU A 46 0.65 5.29 -14.04
CA GLU A 46 0.38 3.83 -14.07
C GLU A 46 0.42 3.25 -12.66
N GLY A 47 -0.69 2.68 -12.19
CA GLY A 47 -0.74 1.97 -10.92
C GLY A 47 0.09 0.70 -11.02
N ALA A 48 1.21 0.62 -10.30
CA ALA A 48 2.06 -0.55 -10.28
C ALA A 48 1.82 -1.33 -8.98
N VAL A 49 1.45 -2.61 -9.11
CA VAL A 49 1.26 -3.54 -7.99
C VAL A 49 2.58 -4.26 -7.73
N TYR A 50 2.98 -4.36 -6.46
CA TYR A 50 4.19 -5.07 -6.05
C TYR A 50 3.88 -6.03 -4.89
N PRO A 51 4.10 -7.35 -5.06
CA PRO A 51 4.02 -8.30 -3.95
C PRO A 51 5.09 -7.99 -2.89
N LEU A 52 4.70 -7.87 -1.62
CA LEU A 52 5.62 -7.49 -0.54
C LEU A 52 6.58 -8.63 -0.15
N GLN A 53 6.10 -9.87 -0.27
CA GLN A 53 6.80 -11.10 0.09
C GLN A 53 8.12 -11.23 -0.70
N GLU A 54 8.10 -10.91 -1.99
CA GLU A 54 9.27 -10.99 -2.88
C GLU A 54 10.35 -9.93 -2.56
N ARG A 55 9.94 -8.76 -2.06
CA ARG A 55 10.87 -7.68 -1.67
C ARG A 55 11.54 -7.91 -0.33
N VAL A 56 10.87 -8.57 0.62
CA VAL A 56 11.48 -8.91 1.92
C VAL A 56 12.56 -9.99 1.74
N ALA A 57 12.33 -10.96 0.84
CA ALA A 57 13.30 -12.01 0.53
C ALA A 57 14.60 -11.48 -0.11
N SER A 58 14.52 -10.40 -0.88
CA SER A 58 15.67 -9.78 -1.59
C SER A 58 16.48 -8.78 -0.76
N ARG A 59 16.01 -8.37 0.42
CA ARG A 59 16.80 -7.53 1.37
C ARG A 59 17.67 -8.34 2.34
N ASN A 60 17.55 -9.66 2.36
CA ASN A 60 18.29 -10.58 3.23
C ASN A 60 19.39 -11.37 2.50
N GLN A 61 19.78 -10.96 1.30
CA GLN A 61 20.96 -11.43 0.56
C GLN A 61 21.94 -10.27 0.38
#